data_AF-A0A929C728-F1
#
_entry.id   AF-A0A929C728-F1
#
_cell.length_a   1.000
_cell.length_b   1.000
_cell.length_c   1.000
_cell.angle_alpha   90.00
_cell.angle_beta   90.00
_cell.angle_gamma   90.00
#
_symmetry.space_group_name_H-M   'P 1'
#
loop_
_entity.id
_entity.type
_entity.pdbx_description
1 polymer ?
#
loop_
_entity_poly.entity_id
_entity_poly.type
_entity_poly.pdbx_seq_one_letter_code
_entity_poly.pdbx_strand_id
1 'polypeptide(L)' 'MKVIRRIKENNIANVYIGETVNGKLFEFVESIQPPLTIHDKWVLIISTLFGCPVNCKFCDAGGKYNGELS' A
#
# COMPACT_ATOMS: atom_id res chain seq x y z
N MET A 1 -14.53 -2.21 1.82
CA MET A 1 -13.28 -1.74 1.15
C MET A 1 -13.42 -1.99 -0.33
N LYS A 2 -13.00 -1.05 -1.18
CA LYS A 2 -13.01 -1.20 -2.64
C LYS A 2 -11.70 -0.69 -3.24
N VAL A 3 -11.21 -1.36 -4.28
CA VAL A 3 -10.07 -0.86 -5.06
C VAL A 3 -10.62 0.12 -6.09
N ILE A 4 -10.18 1.38 -6.04
CA ILE A 4 -10.69 2.43 -6.94
C ILE A 4 -9.70 2.76 -8.05
N ARG A 5 -8.42 2.45 -7.86
CA ARG A 5 -7.38 2.72 -8.86
C ARG A 5 -6.23 1.74 -8.74
N ARG A 6 -5.65 1.41 -9.89
CA ARG A 6 -4.35 0.74 -10.02
C ARG A 6 -3.39 1.70 -10.74
N ILE A 7 -2.18 1.81 -10.21
CA ILE A 7 -1.08 2.57 -10.80
C ILE A 7 0.02 1.55 -11.10
N LYS A 8 0.26 1.33 -12.39
CA LYS A 8 1.31 0.41 -12.83
C LYS A 8 2.63 1.17 -12.85
N GLU A 9 3.50 0.82 -11.92
CA GLU A 9 4.82 1.46 -11.79
C GLU A 9 5.85 0.75 -12.68
N ASN A 10 5.92 -0.59 -12.61
CA ASN A 10 6.86 -1.40 -13.40
C ASN A 10 6.43 -2.87 -13.49
N ASN A 11 7.34 -3.76 -13.89
CA ASN A 11 7.10 -5.21 -13.99
C ASN A 11 7.28 -5.97 -12.65
N ILE A 12 7.72 -5.27 -11.60
CA ILE A 12 7.97 -5.84 -10.26
C ILE A 12 6.80 -5.53 -9.32
N ALA A 13 6.26 -4.32 -9.37
CA ALA A 13 5.26 -3.84 -8.42
C ALA A 13 4.17 -2.97 -9.05
N ASN A 14 2.97 -3.06 -8.48
CA ASN A 14 1.84 -2.18 -8.76
C ASN A 14 1.34 -1.56 -7.45
N VAL A 15 1.10 -0.26 -7.47
CA VAL A 15 0.46 0.45 -6.35
C VAL A 15 -1.04 0.52 -6.61
N TYR A 16 -1.82 0.27 -5.58
CA TYR A 16 -3.28 0.36 -5.63
C TYR A 16 -3.77 1.40 -4.64
N ILE A 17 -4.82 2.12 -5.03
CA ILE A 17 -5.57 3.01 -4.15
C ILE A 17 -6.84 2.29 -3.73
N GLY A 18 -6.98 2.06 -2.43
CA GLY A 18 -8.16 1.52 -1.79
C GLY A 18 -8.99 2.61 -1.12
N GLU A 19 -10.29 2.39 -1.04
CA GLU A 19 -11.21 3.23 -0.28
C GLU A 19 -11.93 2.38 0.77
N THR A 20 -11.91 2.86 2.02
CA THR A 20 -12.62 2.24 3.15
C THR A 20 -14.13 2.52 3.08
N VAL A 21 -14.91 1.87 3.93
CA VAL A 21 -16.37 2.11 4.01
C VAL A 21 -16.71 3.56 4.40
N ASN A 22 -15.82 4.21 5.15
CA ASN A 22 -15.96 5.59 5.59
C ASN A 22 -15.34 6.60 4.61
N GLY A 23 -15.00 6.18 3.39
CA GLY A 23 -14.47 7.05 2.33
C GLY A 23 -13.00 7.46 2.47
N LYS A 24 -12.29 7.01 3.52
CA LYS A 24 -10.84 7.25 3.64
C LYS A 24 -10.09 6.45 2.58
N LEU A 25 -9.11 7.10 1.96
CA LEU A 25 -8.21 6.52 0.97
C LEU A 25 -6.92 6.02 1.61
N PHE A 26 -6.37 4.96 1.04
CA PHE A 26 -5.07 4.43 1.43
C PHE A 26 -4.41 3.71 0.26
N GLU A 27 -3.10 3.53 0.36
CA GLU A 27 -2.29 2.84 -0.64
C GLU A 27 -1.88 1.46 -0.13
N PHE A 28 -1.81 0.51 -1.04
CA PHE A 28 -1.22 -0.81 -0.80
C PHE A 28 -0.55 -1.33 -2.07
N VAL A 29 0.38 -2.26 -1.93
CA VAL A 29 1.23 -2.70 -3.04
C VAL A 29 1.10 -4.20 -3.26
N GLU A 30 1.03 -4.56 -4.54
CA GLU A 30 1.29 -5.90 -5.04
C GLU A 30 2.67 -5.94 -5.65
N SER A 31 3.46 -6.96 -5.32
CA SER A 31 4.75 -7.17 -5.96
C SER A 31 5.12 -8.65 -6.10
N ILE A 32 6.15 -8.88 -6.90
CA ILE A 32 6.85 -10.15 -7.02
C ILE A 32 8.22 -10.06 -6.33
N GLN A 33 8.80 -11.20 -5.97
CA GLN A 33 10.20 -11.29 -5.55
C GLN A 33 11.01 -11.97 -6.66
N PRO A 34 11.67 -11.23 -7.56
CA PRO A 34 12.49 -11.84 -8.60
C PRO A 34 13.55 -12.78 -8.00
N PRO A 35 13.81 -13.94 -8.64
CA PRO A 35 13.28 -14.36 -9.96
C PRO A 35 11.90 -15.05 -9.92
N LEU A 36 11.25 -15.16 -8.75
CA LEU A 36 9.96 -15.85 -8.61
C LEU A 36 8.84 -15.07 -9.31
N THR A 37 7.91 -15.79 -9.93
CA THR A 37 6.71 -15.19 -10.52
C THR A 37 5.66 -14.92 -9.45
N ILE A 38 4.62 -14.16 -9.80
CA ILE A 38 3.49 -13.91 -8.90
C ILE A 38 2.74 -15.19 -8.50
N HIS A 39 2.78 -16.23 -9.35
CA HIS A 39 2.16 -17.52 -9.07
C HIS A 39 2.96 -18.35 -8.06
N ASP A 40 4.30 -18.19 -8.06
CA ASP A 40 5.18 -18.87 -7.10
C ASP A 40 5.17 -18.16 -5.75
N LYS A 41 5.20 -16.82 -5.80
CA LYS A 41 5.18 -15.96 -4.62
C LYS A 41 4.54 -14.62 -4.93
N TRP A 42 3.36 -14.42 -4.36
CA TRP A 42 2.67 -13.14 -4.37
C TRP A 42 2.96 -12.37 -3.07
N VAL A 43 3.54 -11.18 -3.19
CA VAL A 43 3.79 -10.28 -2.05
C VAL A 43 2.73 -9.18 -2.04
N LEU A 44 1.99 -9.10 -0.94
CA LEU A 44 1.02 -8.03 -0.69
C LEU A 44 1.50 -7.21 0.50
N ILE A 45 1.76 -5.92 0.27
CA ILE A 45 2.17 -4.98 1.30
C ILE A 45 0.93 -4.12 1.61
N ILE A 46 0.36 -4.34 2.79
CA ILE A 46 -0.88 -3.70 3.21
C ILE A 46 -0.56 -2.64 4.28
N SER A 47 -1.04 -1.42 4.08
CA SER A 47 -0.98 -0.36 5.08
C SER A 47 -1.92 -0.67 6.24
N THR A 48 -1.45 -0.45 7.47
CA THR A 48 -2.24 -0.67 8.71
C THR A 48 -2.68 0.63 9.38
N LEU A 49 -2.12 1.77 8.95
CA LEU A 49 -2.36 3.10 9.53
C LEU A 49 -2.61 4.12 8.42
N PHE A 50 -3.36 5.18 8.75
CA PHE A 50 -3.44 6.38 7.93
C PHE A 50 -2.32 7.34 8.31
N GLY A 51 -1.21 7.32 7.56
CA GLY A 51 0.04 7.97 7.95
C GLY A 51 0.72 7.26 9.13
N CYS A 52 1.88 7.76 9.56
CA CYS A 52 2.66 7.11 10.63
C CYS A 52 3.22 8.13 11.64
N PRO A 53 3.05 7.92 12.96
CA PRO A 53 3.50 8.87 13.99
C PRO A 53 5.02 8.83 14.22
N VAL A 54 5.72 7.83 13.69
CA VAL A 54 7.18 7.66 13.89
C VAL A 54 7.97 8.76 13.18
N ASN A 55 7.45 9.27 12.06
CA ASN A 55 8.05 10.37 11.28
C ASN A 55 9.54 10.13 10.91
N CYS A 56 9.85 8.91 10.45
CA CYS A 56 11.18 8.55 9.96
C CYS A 56 11.61 9.46 8.81
N LYS A 57 12.79 10.07 8.88
CA LYS A 57 13.28 11.05 7.89
C LYS A 57 13.42 10.51 6.46
N PHE A 58 13.51 9.20 6.28
CA PHE A 58 13.64 8.53 4.99
C PHE A 58 12.32 7.97 4.46
N CYS A 59 11.23 8.03 5.24
CA CYS A 59 9.96 7.41 4.91
C CYS A 59 8.96 8.46 4.44
N ASP A 60 8.43 8.28 3.25
CA ASP A 60 7.41 9.11 2.62
C ASP A 60 5.99 8.84 3.17
N ALA A 61 5.76 7.69 3.80
CA ALA A 61 4.55 7.43 4.59
C ALA A 61 4.55 8.17 5.96
N GLY A 62 5.69 8.77 6.34
CA GLY A 62 5.85 9.62 7.52
C GLY A 62 5.16 10.97 7.30
N GLY A 63 4.01 11.18 7.94
CA GLY A 63 3.18 12.38 7.77
C GLY A 63 2.19 12.52 8.92
N LYS A 64 1.05 13.18 8.68
CA LYS A 64 -0.02 13.28 9.69
C LYS A 64 -0.64 11.90 9.94
N TYR A 65 -0.39 11.35 11.12
CA TYR A 65 -1.07 10.15 11.61
C TYR A 65 -2.56 10.43 11.91
N ASN A 66 -3.45 9.58 11.40
CA ASN A 66 -4.92 9.71 11.50
C ASN A 66 -5.61 8.42 11.97
N GLY A 67 -4.89 7.59 12.73
CA GLY A 67 -5.42 6.36 13.30
C GLY A 67 -5.12 5.11 12.48
N GLU A 68 -5.67 3.99 12.95
CA GLU A 68 -5.59 2.68 12.31
C GLU A 68 -6.53 2.59 11.11
N LEU A 69 -6.24 1.63 10.22
CA LEU A 69 -7.04 1.33 9.04
C LEU A 69 -8.24 0.40 9.32
N SER A 70 -8.35 -0.10 10.55
CA SER A 70 -9.39 -1.03 11.06
C SER A 70 -10.81 -0.45 11.04
#